data_AF-A0A454CT03-F1
#
_entry.id   AF-A0A454CT03-F1
#
_cell.length_a   1.000
_cell.length_b   1.000
_cell.length_c   1.000
_cell.angle_alpha   90.00
_cell.angle_beta   90.00
_cell.angle_gamma   90.00
#
_symmetry.space_group_name_H-M   'P 1'
#
loop_
_entity.id
_entity.type
_entity.pdbx_description
1 polymer ?
#
loop_
_entity_poly.entity_id
_entity_poly.type
_entity_poly.pdbx_seq_one_letter_code
_entity_poly.pdbx_strand_id
1 'polypeptide(L)'
;MSAITAGLAGCGADDQAYDYVERDAKEIAVKDLKDGRWFYVPTTGAAPRFALNQFPFLQGSPRYVELCFSKEGLEVRNYDKNYPDAHLTKDANNYCGEEKFVADDDDVNFAHVLTIPGDFAAYRCKEDGHGDCTNKEETNEDASLNYKSKTHFTPRPEDLEIAEFNMEDLYGITDGLTEIGSPRVISWDFDPEKGTLNFELERSFRIDLDNMSAYINEDTKAGLDDMLVDGAFKSRFYYSLMHESVVATKDYQPVLYPIGDENDIGFFVSETKQLYP
;
A
#
# COMPACT_ATOMS: atom_id res chain seq x y z
N MET A 1 -5.53 -17.49 -18.16
CA MET A 1 -5.85 -18.80 -17.53
C MET A 1 -4.63 -19.70 -17.68
N SER A 2 -3.77 -19.75 -16.66
CA SER A 2 -2.78 -20.81 -16.48
C SER A 2 -2.64 -20.99 -14.97
N ALA A 3 -3.39 -21.93 -14.42
CA ALA A 3 -3.22 -22.35 -13.04
C ALA A 3 -1.89 -23.13 -12.97
N ILE A 4 -0.94 -22.64 -12.17
CA ILE A 4 0.24 -23.43 -11.81
C ILE A 4 -0.18 -24.35 -10.66
N THR A 5 -0.78 -25.48 -11.03
CA THR A 5 -0.90 -26.66 -10.16
C THR A 5 0.50 -27.19 -9.89
N ALA A 6 1.11 -26.77 -8.78
CA ALA A 6 2.22 -27.52 -8.19
C ALA A 6 1.63 -28.77 -7.53
N GLY A 7 1.63 -29.87 -8.27
CA GLY A 7 1.17 -31.17 -7.76
C GLY A 7 2.08 -31.66 -6.66
N LEU A 8 1.60 -31.60 -5.41
CA LEU A 8 2.09 -32.43 -4.33
C LEU A 8 1.64 -33.87 -4.63
N ALA A 9 2.43 -34.58 -5.43
CA ALA A 9 2.23 -36.01 -5.67
C ALA A 9 2.71 -36.80 -4.44
N GLY A 10 1.85 -36.87 -3.42
CA GLY A 10 2.00 -37.80 -2.31
C GLY A 10 1.50 -39.18 -2.70
N CYS A 11 2.37 -40.19 -2.59
CA CYS A 11 1.98 -41.59 -2.68
C CYS A 11 0.96 -41.92 -1.58
N GLY A 12 -0.24 -42.37 -1.94
CA GLY A 12 -1.12 -43.09 -1.03
C GLY A 12 -2.36 -42.36 -0.54
N ALA A 13 -3.16 -41.78 -1.43
CA ALA A 13 -4.59 -41.59 -1.18
C ALA A 13 -5.33 -41.56 -2.53
N ASP A 14 -6.11 -42.61 -2.79
CA ASP A 14 -6.91 -42.83 -3.99
C ASP A 14 -7.79 -41.60 -4.33
N ASP A 15 -7.69 -41.08 -5.56
CA ASP A 15 -8.63 -40.23 -6.34
C ASP A 15 -9.52 -39.17 -5.62
N GLN A 16 -9.27 -38.83 -4.36
CA GLN A 16 -10.05 -37.88 -3.59
C GLN A 16 -9.54 -36.46 -3.86
N ALA A 17 -10.48 -35.58 -4.24
CA ALA A 17 -10.20 -34.16 -4.41
C ALA A 17 -9.70 -33.55 -3.09
N TYR A 18 -8.70 -32.69 -3.19
CA TYR A 18 -8.11 -32.02 -2.04
C TYR A 18 -9.11 -31.02 -1.43
N ASP A 19 -9.33 -31.11 -0.12
CA ASP A 19 -10.25 -30.26 0.64
C ASP A 19 -9.51 -29.03 1.17
N TYR A 20 -9.68 -27.87 0.52
CA TYR A 20 -9.02 -26.62 0.90
C TYR A 20 -9.72 -25.92 2.06
N VAL A 21 -8.95 -25.18 2.87
CA VAL A 21 -9.54 -24.29 3.89
C VAL A 21 -10.24 -23.13 3.18
N GLU A 22 -11.36 -22.66 3.74
CA GLU A 22 -12.02 -21.44 3.28
C GLU A 22 -11.12 -20.23 3.58
N ARG A 23 -10.85 -19.42 2.55
CA ARG A 23 -9.92 -18.29 2.62
C ARG A 23 -10.67 -16.97 2.51
N ASP A 24 -10.12 -15.92 3.11
CA ASP A 24 -10.66 -14.58 2.94
C ASP A 24 -10.55 -14.15 1.46
N ALA A 25 -11.56 -13.46 0.94
CA ALA A 25 -11.57 -13.02 -0.45
C ALA A 25 -10.47 -12.00 -0.78
N LYS A 26 -9.91 -11.33 0.22
CA LYS A 26 -8.77 -10.40 0.09
C LYS A 26 -7.42 -11.11 0.22
N GLU A 27 -7.39 -12.38 0.60
CA GLU A 27 -6.15 -13.12 0.79
C GLU A 27 -5.41 -13.29 -0.54
N ILE A 28 -4.11 -13.04 -0.51
CA ILE A 28 -3.22 -13.22 -1.65
C ILE A 28 -2.02 -14.10 -1.27
N ALA A 29 -1.42 -14.77 -2.25
CA ALA A 29 -0.13 -15.40 -2.02
C ALA A 29 0.98 -14.33 -2.05
N VAL A 30 1.87 -14.34 -1.05
CA VAL A 30 2.93 -13.32 -0.92
C VAL A 30 3.89 -13.31 -2.12
N LYS A 31 4.13 -14.48 -2.71
CA LYS A 31 4.98 -14.65 -3.91
C LYS A 31 4.40 -14.01 -5.18
N ASP A 32 3.09 -13.77 -5.21
CA ASP A 32 2.42 -13.22 -6.39
C ASP A 32 2.62 -11.70 -6.47
N LEU A 33 3.10 -11.06 -5.39
CA LEU A 33 3.45 -9.65 -5.39
C LEU A 33 4.52 -9.39 -6.44
N LYS A 34 4.19 -8.51 -7.38
CA LYS A 34 5.09 -8.13 -8.47
C LYS A 34 6.27 -7.33 -7.97
N ASP A 35 7.45 -7.80 -8.33
CA ASP A 35 8.70 -7.12 -8.02
C ASP A 35 8.94 -5.90 -8.92
N GLY A 36 9.70 -4.93 -8.41
CA GLY A 36 10.00 -3.66 -9.07
C GLY A 36 9.21 -2.48 -8.54
N ARG A 37 9.18 -1.41 -9.33
CA ARG A 37 8.64 -0.10 -8.95
C ARG A 37 7.13 -0.01 -9.19
N TRP A 38 6.48 0.70 -8.29
CA TRP A 38 5.07 1.01 -8.32
C TRP A 38 4.87 2.52 -8.31
N PHE A 39 3.86 2.98 -9.02
CA PHE A 39 3.39 4.36 -9.00
C PHE A 39 2.27 4.47 -7.97
N TYR A 40 2.49 5.28 -6.94
CA TYR A 40 1.54 5.52 -5.86
C TYR A 40 1.03 6.95 -5.87
N VAL A 41 -0.30 7.09 -5.72
CA VAL A 41 -0.98 8.38 -5.56
C VAL A 41 -2.14 8.24 -4.57
N PRO A 42 -2.14 8.98 -3.45
CA PRO A 42 -3.33 9.16 -2.64
C PRO A 42 -4.19 10.31 -3.19
N THR A 43 -5.50 10.25 -3.04
CA THR A 43 -6.43 11.28 -3.50
C THR A 43 -7.64 11.37 -2.60
N THR A 44 -8.09 12.59 -2.28
CA THR A 44 -9.40 12.79 -1.64
C THR A 44 -10.50 12.43 -2.65
N GLY A 45 -11.27 11.38 -2.37
CA GLY A 45 -12.35 10.89 -3.24
C GLY A 45 -13.68 11.61 -3.06
N ALA A 46 -14.07 11.91 -1.82
CA ALA A 46 -15.32 12.61 -1.51
C ALA A 46 -15.24 13.36 -0.18
N ALA A 47 -15.72 14.60 -0.13
CA ALA A 47 -15.82 15.39 1.09
C ALA A 47 -17.20 16.06 1.17
N PRO A 48 -17.71 16.38 2.38
CA PRO A 48 -18.95 17.14 2.54
C PRO A 48 -18.79 18.55 1.98
N ARG A 49 -19.85 19.10 1.40
CA ARG A 49 -19.83 20.43 0.76
C ARG A 49 -19.49 21.58 1.70
N PHE A 50 -19.68 21.39 3.00
CA PHE A 50 -19.39 22.42 4.00
C PHE A 50 -17.93 22.43 4.45
N ALA A 51 -17.17 21.34 4.24
CA ALA A 51 -15.78 21.21 4.66
C ALA A 51 -14.87 21.98 3.68
N LEU A 52 -14.81 23.30 3.85
CA LEU A 52 -14.20 24.22 2.89
C LEU A 52 -12.73 23.93 2.60
N ASN A 53 -11.98 23.51 3.60
CA ASN A 53 -10.54 23.26 3.48
C ASN A 53 -10.20 21.88 2.90
N GLN A 54 -11.16 20.96 2.85
CA GLN A 54 -11.06 19.72 2.06
C GLN A 54 -11.40 19.96 0.58
N PHE A 55 -11.69 21.21 0.22
CA PHE A 55 -11.93 21.66 -1.14
C PHE A 55 -10.84 22.67 -1.56
N PRO A 56 -10.15 22.45 -2.70
CA PRO A 56 -10.37 21.41 -3.70
C PRO A 56 -9.91 20.03 -3.22
N PHE A 57 -10.52 18.97 -3.78
CA PHE A 57 -10.00 17.61 -3.65
C PHE A 57 -8.50 17.60 -3.88
N LEU A 58 -7.74 17.20 -2.87
CA LEU A 58 -6.30 17.16 -3.00
C LEU A 58 -5.90 15.82 -3.60
N GLN A 59 -5.24 15.90 -4.74
CA GLN A 59 -4.38 14.82 -5.19
C GLN A 59 -3.07 14.94 -4.41
N GLY A 60 -2.69 13.89 -3.71
CA GLY A 60 -1.39 13.82 -3.08
C GLY A 60 -0.27 13.81 -4.11
N SER A 61 0.96 13.97 -3.63
CA SER A 61 2.12 14.01 -4.52
C SER A 61 2.38 12.60 -5.08
N PRO A 62 2.39 12.41 -6.41
CA PRO A 62 2.68 11.11 -6.99
C PRO A 62 4.13 10.69 -6.69
N ARG A 63 4.34 9.41 -6.38
CA ARG A 63 5.65 8.86 -5.99
C ARG A 63 5.89 7.50 -6.62
N TYR A 64 7.17 7.22 -6.90
CA TYR A 64 7.63 5.86 -7.14
C TYR A 64 7.94 5.21 -5.79
N VAL A 65 7.44 3.99 -5.63
CA VAL A 65 7.57 3.21 -4.40
C VAL A 65 7.90 1.76 -4.74
N GLU A 66 8.43 1.05 -3.77
CA GLU A 66 8.58 -0.41 -3.81
C GLU A 66 7.83 -1.04 -2.64
N LEU A 67 7.35 -2.26 -2.87
CA LEU A 67 6.51 -2.99 -1.93
C LEU A 67 7.24 -4.23 -1.41
N CYS A 68 7.08 -4.53 -0.13
CA CYS A 68 7.53 -5.78 0.49
C CYS A 68 6.68 -6.12 1.71
N PHE A 69 6.71 -7.39 2.14
CA PHE A 69 6.03 -7.84 3.36
C PHE A 69 6.96 -7.76 4.57
N SER A 70 6.53 -7.10 5.62
CA SER A 70 7.17 -7.14 6.93
C SER A 70 6.30 -7.88 7.94
N LYS A 71 6.67 -7.84 9.21
CA LYS A 71 5.84 -8.43 10.27
C LYS A 71 4.57 -7.60 10.50
N GLU A 72 4.64 -6.31 10.20
CA GLU A 72 3.61 -5.31 10.39
C GLU A 72 2.56 -5.36 9.27
N GLY A 73 2.96 -5.73 8.04
CA GLY A 73 2.04 -5.94 6.93
C GLY A 73 2.70 -5.77 5.56
N LEU A 74 1.94 -5.27 4.59
CA LEU A 74 2.47 -4.83 3.30
C LEU A 74 3.02 -3.41 3.46
N GLU A 75 4.34 -3.29 3.44
CA GLU A 75 5.01 -2.00 3.48
C GLU A 75 5.15 -1.41 2.09
N VAL A 76 4.95 -0.10 2.02
CA VAL A 76 5.25 0.73 0.86
C VAL A 76 6.39 1.65 1.25
N ARG A 77 7.50 1.55 0.53
CA ARG A 77 8.70 2.36 0.77
C ARG A 77 9.03 3.19 -0.46
N ASN A 78 9.54 4.40 -0.26
CA ASN A 78 9.96 5.26 -1.34
C ASN A 78 11.07 4.61 -2.15
N TYR A 79 11.08 4.91 -3.43
CA TYR A 79 12.19 4.62 -4.32
C TYR A 79 13.35 5.59 -4.08
N ASP A 80 14.59 5.08 -4.09
CA ASP A 80 15.78 5.92 -4.06
C ASP A 80 16.02 6.61 -5.41
N LYS A 81 15.69 7.90 -5.46
CA LYS A 81 15.85 8.72 -6.67
C LYS A 81 17.31 9.01 -7.01
N ASN A 82 18.22 8.96 -6.04
CA ASN A 82 19.64 9.25 -6.24
C ASN A 82 20.40 8.04 -6.78
N TYR A 83 19.91 6.84 -6.45
CA TYR A 83 20.46 5.57 -6.92
C TYR A 83 19.38 4.74 -7.61
N PRO A 84 19.08 5.04 -8.89
CA PRO A 84 17.93 4.46 -9.57
C PRO A 84 17.95 2.93 -9.75
N ASP A 85 19.15 2.35 -9.73
CA ASP A 85 19.38 0.90 -9.83
C ASP A 85 19.36 0.21 -8.44
N ALA A 86 19.25 0.98 -7.36
CA ALA A 86 19.04 0.43 -6.03
C ALA A 86 17.58 -0.04 -5.90
N HIS A 87 17.42 -1.21 -5.29
CA HIS A 87 16.12 -1.83 -5.09
C HIS A 87 15.96 -2.25 -3.64
N LEU A 88 14.71 -2.25 -3.19
CA LEU A 88 14.39 -2.71 -1.86
C LEU A 88 14.70 -4.20 -1.76
N THR A 89 15.61 -4.56 -0.87
CA THR A 89 16.02 -5.96 -0.69
C THR A 89 14.83 -6.81 -0.25
N LYS A 90 14.58 -7.93 -0.95
CA LYS A 90 13.48 -8.86 -0.69
C LYS A 90 13.95 -10.31 -0.75
N ASP A 91 13.30 -11.19 0.02
CA ASP A 91 13.49 -12.64 -0.15
C ASP A 91 12.61 -13.22 -1.27
N ALA A 92 12.72 -14.52 -1.50
CA ALA A 92 11.98 -15.22 -2.57
C ALA A 92 10.45 -15.20 -2.39
N ASN A 93 9.95 -14.83 -1.20
CA ASN A 93 8.54 -14.70 -0.86
C ASN A 93 8.13 -13.22 -0.72
N ASN A 94 8.93 -12.30 -1.27
CA ASN A 94 8.71 -10.85 -1.21
C ASN A 94 8.71 -10.25 0.21
N TYR A 95 9.26 -10.94 1.22
CA TYR A 95 9.45 -10.32 2.53
C TYR A 95 10.63 -9.35 2.48
N CYS A 96 10.50 -8.22 3.17
CA CYS A 96 11.55 -7.22 3.28
C CYS A 96 12.84 -7.84 3.85
N GLY A 97 13.99 -7.50 3.28
CA GLY A 97 15.31 -7.86 3.81
C GLY A 97 15.47 -7.36 5.25
N GLU A 98 16.03 -8.20 6.12
CA GLU A 98 16.37 -7.85 7.51
C GLU A 98 17.90 -7.67 7.65
N GLU A 99 18.58 -7.25 6.58
CA GLU A 99 20.05 -7.11 6.63
C GLU A 99 20.42 -6.21 7.82
N LYS A 100 21.15 -6.79 8.77
CA LYS A 100 21.47 -6.18 10.05
C LYS A 100 22.44 -5.04 9.80
N PHE A 101 21.92 -3.82 9.82
CA PHE A 101 22.67 -2.58 9.75
C PHE A 101 23.80 -2.53 10.78
N VAL A 102 25.02 -2.80 10.31
CA VAL A 102 26.25 -2.24 10.88
C VAL A 102 26.93 -1.49 9.75
N ALA A 103 26.46 -0.25 9.51
CA ALA A 103 27.12 0.76 8.69
C ALA A 103 27.16 0.55 7.15
N ASP A 104 26.07 0.10 6.54
CA ASP A 104 25.80 0.35 5.11
C ASP A 104 24.55 1.26 5.00
N ASP A 105 24.63 2.35 4.25
CA ASP A 105 23.66 3.46 4.23
C ASP A 105 22.46 3.22 3.26
N ASP A 106 22.35 2.03 2.66
CA ASP A 106 21.53 1.87 1.46
C ASP A 106 20.02 1.71 1.71
N ASP A 107 19.54 0.87 2.65
CA ASP A 107 18.06 0.72 2.80
C ASP A 107 17.39 1.88 3.57
N VAL A 108 18.13 2.73 4.30
CA VAL A 108 17.56 3.93 4.94
C VAL A 108 17.12 4.98 3.91
N ASN A 109 17.61 4.87 2.68
CA ASN A 109 17.20 5.74 1.58
C ASN A 109 15.80 5.39 1.04
N PHE A 110 15.26 4.21 1.38
CA PHE A 110 13.89 3.80 1.05
C PHE A 110 12.93 4.21 2.16
N ALA A 111 12.72 5.52 2.30
CA ALA A 111 11.89 6.08 3.35
C ALA A 111 10.47 5.48 3.37
N HIS A 112 10.00 5.12 4.56
CA HIS A 112 8.67 4.52 4.74
C HIS A 112 7.54 5.48 4.29
N VAL A 113 6.57 4.97 3.54
CA VAL A 113 5.44 5.75 3.02
C VAL A 113 4.17 5.39 3.78
N LEU A 114 3.81 4.11 3.75
CA LEU A 114 2.66 3.59 4.48
C LEU A 114 2.82 2.08 4.73
N THR A 115 2.05 1.57 5.68
CA THR A 115 1.86 0.14 5.92
C THR A 115 0.38 -0.18 5.80
N ILE A 116 0.05 -1.21 5.03
CA ILE A 116 -1.27 -1.85 5.05
C ILE A 116 -1.14 -3.08 5.95
N PRO A 117 -1.64 -3.03 7.21
CA PRO A 117 -1.51 -4.17 8.10
C PRO A 117 -2.29 -5.37 7.60
N GLY A 118 -2.04 -6.53 8.19
CA GLY A 118 -2.79 -7.74 7.88
C GLY A 118 -2.28 -8.97 8.62
N ASP A 119 -2.90 -10.10 8.33
CA ASP A 119 -2.58 -11.38 8.93
C ASP A 119 -1.87 -12.28 7.91
N PHE A 120 -0.81 -12.93 8.35
CA PHE A 120 -0.10 -13.91 7.54
C PHE A 120 -0.53 -15.33 7.89
N ALA A 121 -0.71 -16.16 6.87
CA ALA A 121 -1.04 -17.57 7.01
C ALA A 121 -0.08 -18.47 6.21
N ALA A 122 0.10 -19.68 6.72
CA ALA A 122 0.71 -20.78 5.98
C ALA A 122 -0.27 -21.94 6.02
N TYR A 123 -0.37 -22.66 4.92
CA TYR A 123 -1.22 -23.84 4.80
C TYR A 123 -0.37 -25.07 4.59
N ARG A 124 -0.80 -26.18 5.17
CA ARG A 124 -0.20 -27.51 4.94
C ARG A 124 -1.29 -28.54 4.75
N CYS A 125 -0.91 -29.70 4.21
CA CYS A 125 -1.80 -30.84 4.31
C CYS A 125 -1.84 -31.32 5.76
N LYS A 126 -3.05 -31.58 6.24
CA LYS A 126 -3.31 -32.23 7.51
C LYS A 126 -2.81 -33.66 7.46
N GLU A 127 -1.94 -34.00 8.39
CA GLU A 127 -1.37 -35.34 8.51
C GLU A 127 -2.23 -36.22 9.44
N ASP A 128 -2.20 -37.54 9.20
CA ASP A 128 -2.80 -38.53 10.08
C ASP A 128 -1.85 -38.92 11.23
N GLY A 129 -2.25 -39.91 12.05
CA GLY A 129 -1.43 -40.38 13.17
C GLY A 129 -0.09 -41.04 12.78
N HIS A 130 0.16 -41.26 11.49
CA HIS A 130 1.39 -41.83 10.93
C HIS A 130 2.23 -40.81 10.16
N GLY A 131 1.76 -39.56 10.04
CA GLY A 131 2.42 -38.49 9.28
C GLY A 131 2.04 -38.45 7.80
N ASP A 132 1.00 -39.19 7.39
CA ASP A 132 0.56 -39.22 6.00
C ASP A 132 -0.50 -38.14 5.72
N CYS A 133 -0.39 -37.46 4.58
CA CYS A 133 -1.32 -36.42 4.16
C CYS A 133 -2.73 -36.98 3.94
N THR A 134 -3.72 -36.37 4.60
CA THR A 134 -5.13 -36.78 4.55
C THR A 134 -5.93 -36.13 3.41
N ASN A 135 -5.25 -35.52 2.42
CA ASN A 135 -5.84 -34.72 1.35
C ASN A 135 -6.76 -33.58 1.83
N LYS A 136 -6.52 -33.09 3.06
CA LYS A 136 -7.25 -31.97 3.64
C LYS A 136 -6.27 -30.89 4.07
N GLU A 137 -6.51 -29.66 3.67
CA GLU A 137 -5.70 -28.52 4.09
C GLU A 137 -6.03 -28.13 5.54
N GLU A 138 -5.01 -27.66 6.24
CA GLU A 138 -5.15 -26.97 7.52
C GLU A 138 -4.22 -25.76 7.55
N THR A 139 -4.61 -24.76 8.36
CA THR A 139 -3.72 -23.65 8.71
C THR A 139 -2.60 -24.19 9.59
N ASN A 140 -1.35 -23.88 9.22
CA ASN A 140 -0.20 -24.20 10.04
C ASN A 140 -0.09 -23.19 11.20
N GLU A 141 -0.49 -23.63 12.39
CA GLU A 141 -0.45 -22.86 13.63
C GLU A 141 0.82 -23.12 14.48
N ASP A 142 1.84 -23.78 13.91
CA ASP A 142 3.07 -24.10 14.64
C ASP A 142 3.73 -22.81 15.15
N ALA A 143 3.86 -22.68 16.48
CA ALA A 143 4.40 -21.48 17.12
C ALA A 143 5.87 -21.19 16.76
N SER A 144 6.59 -22.17 16.23
CA SER A 144 7.96 -22.04 15.74
C SER A 144 8.05 -21.54 14.29
N LEU A 145 6.91 -21.43 13.58
CA LEU A 145 6.89 -20.99 12.19
C LEU A 145 7.26 -19.51 12.10
N ASN A 146 8.35 -19.22 11.40
CA ASN A 146 8.75 -17.85 11.11
C ASN A 146 7.71 -17.19 10.19
N TYR A 147 7.39 -15.91 10.44
CA TYR A 147 6.46 -15.15 9.60
C TYR A 147 6.92 -15.10 8.14
N LYS A 148 8.24 -15.02 7.86
CA LYS A 148 8.79 -15.05 6.49
C LYS A 148 8.58 -16.38 5.75
N SER A 149 8.22 -17.42 6.49
CA SER A 149 7.88 -18.73 5.92
C SER A 149 6.39 -18.87 5.60
N LYS A 150 5.58 -17.86 5.95
CA LYS A 150 4.16 -17.83 5.60
C LYS A 150 3.99 -17.47 4.14
N THR A 151 2.97 -18.05 3.51
CA THR A 151 2.82 -18.02 2.05
C THR A 151 1.64 -17.15 1.61
N HIS A 152 0.79 -16.75 2.54
CA HIS A 152 -0.43 -15.99 2.27
C HIS A 152 -0.52 -14.79 3.21
N PHE A 153 -1.13 -13.72 2.72
CA PHE A 153 -1.35 -12.47 3.43
C PHE A 153 -2.78 -11.98 3.21
N THR A 154 -3.45 -11.64 4.31
CA THR A 154 -4.81 -11.12 4.32
C THR A 154 -4.80 -9.68 4.86
N PRO A 155 -4.98 -8.67 4.00
CA PRO A 155 -4.86 -7.27 4.36
C PRO A 155 -6.06 -6.75 5.17
N ARG A 156 -5.77 -5.87 6.12
CA ARG A 156 -6.71 -5.05 6.91
C ARG A 156 -6.51 -3.57 6.58
N PRO A 157 -6.97 -3.10 5.41
CA PRO A 157 -6.81 -1.71 5.00
C PRO A 157 -7.51 -0.69 5.91
N GLU A 158 -8.48 -1.10 6.70
CA GLU A 158 -9.07 -0.29 7.76
C GLU A 158 -8.06 0.17 8.83
N ASP A 159 -6.95 -0.57 8.99
CA ASP A 159 -5.88 -0.27 9.95
C ASP A 159 -4.71 0.48 9.29
N LEU A 160 -4.89 1.04 8.08
CA LEU A 160 -3.83 1.71 7.32
C LEU A 160 -3.01 2.69 8.16
N GLU A 161 -1.70 2.53 8.15
CA GLU A 161 -0.75 3.42 8.81
C GLU A 161 -0.03 4.27 7.76
N ILE A 162 -0.15 5.60 7.84
CA ILE A 162 0.47 6.53 6.89
C ILE A 162 1.62 7.24 7.60
N ALA A 163 2.83 7.12 7.06
CA ALA A 163 4.01 7.81 7.57
C ALA A 163 4.48 8.95 6.66
N GLU A 164 4.02 8.98 5.42
CA GLU A 164 4.39 10.03 4.49
C GLU A 164 3.83 11.40 4.88
N PHE A 165 4.62 12.44 4.59
CA PHE A 165 4.13 13.81 4.52
C PHE A 165 3.53 14.09 3.14
N ASN A 166 2.33 14.66 3.13
CA ASN A 166 1.60 15.05 1.93
C ASN A 166 1.20 16.54 1.94
N MET A 167 0.59 16.99 0.85
CA MET A 167 0.12 18.37 0.69
C MET A 167 -0.93 18.72 1.75
N GLU A 168 -1.73 17.75 2.19
CA GLU A 168 -2.70 17.93 3.28
C GLU A 168 -2.00 18.35 4.59
N ASP A 169 -0.87 17.71 4.93
CA ASP A 169 -0.07 18.03 6.12
C ASP A 169 0.65 19.37 5.98
N LEU A 170 1.19 19.68 4.79
CA LEU A 170 1.91 20.93 4.54
C LEU A 170 0.99 22.15 4.66
N TYR A 171 -0.25 22.04 4.19
CA TYR A 171 -1.24 23.12 4.24
C TYR A 171 -2.11 23.09 5.50
N GLY A 172 -1.87 22.15 6.42
CA GLY A 172 -2.63 22.03 7.66
C GLY A 172 -4.12 21.74 7.44
N ILE A 173 -4.48 21.02 6.37
CA ILE A 173 -5.89 20.76 6.00
C ILE A 173 -6.57 19.80 6.96
N THR A 174 -5.79 19.02 7.70
CA THR A 174 -6.25 18.16 8.78
C THR A 174 -5.98 18.76 10.17
N ASP A 175 -5.41 19.97 10.26
CA ASP A 175 -5.11 20.61 11.55
C ASP A 175 -6.39 20.92 12.31
N GLY A 176 -6.50 20.43 13.54
CA GLY A 176 -7.72 20.58 14.31
C GLY A 176 -8.84 19.61 13.92
N LEU A 177 -8.52 18.52 13.22
CA LEU A 177 -9.42 17.37 13.08
C LEU A 177 -8.97 16.24 13.99
N THR A 178 -9.93 15.68 14.72
CA THR A 178 -9.77 14.42 15.42
C THR A 178 -10.47 13.31 14.64
N GLU A 179 -9.77 12.25 14.27
CA GLU A 179 -10.39 11.07 13.68
C GLU A 179 -11.19 10.28 14.72
N ILE A 180 -12.39 9.83 14.33
CA ILE A 180 -13.36 9.19 15.22
C ILE A 180 -13.65 7.77 14.73
N GLY A 181 -13.34 6.79 15.57
CA GLY A 181 -13.57 5.37 15.29
C GLY A 181 -12.64 4.82 14.22
N SER A 182 -12.90 3.58 13.80
CA SER A 182 -12.12 2.92 12.75
C SER A 182 -12.62 3.32 11.35
N PRO A 183 -11.71 3.56 10.39
CA PRO A 183 -12.06 3.73 8.99
C PRO A 183 -12.91 2.57 8.45
N ARG A 184 -13.78 2.87 7.49
CA ARG A 184 -14.59 1.88 6.78
C ARG A 184 -14.04 1.66 5.38
N VAL A 185 -13.74 0.41 5.04
CA VAL A 185 -13.39 0.02 3.67
C VAL A 185 -14.60 0.16 2.75
N ILE A 186 -14.50 1.03 1.74
CA ILE A 186 -15.54 1.25 0.73
C ILE A 186 -15.29 0.36 -0.49
N SER A 187 -14.04 0.26 -0.92
CA SER A 187 -13.61 -0.62 -2.00
C SER A 187 -12.21 -1.17 -1.73
N TRP A 188 -11.96 -2.37 -2.22
CA TRP A 188 -10.67 -3.05 -2.18
C TRP A 188 -10.51 -3.86 -3.46
N ASP A 189 -9.48 -3.56 -4.24
CA ASP A 189 -9.12 -4.25 -5.47
C ASP A 189 -7.60 -4.46 -5.48
N PHE A 190 -7.18 -5.70 -5.25
CA PHE A 190 -5.77 -6.05 -5.24
C PHE A 190 -5.53 -7.25 -6.14
N ASP A 191 -4.81 -7.01 -7.24
CA ASP A 191 -4.30 -8.03 -8.15
C ASP A 191 -2.77 -7.93 -8.16
N PRO A 192 -2.10 -8.71 -7.29
CA PRO A 192 -0.65 -8.62 -7.12
C PRO A 192 0.10 -9.05 -8.39
N GLU A 193 -0.41 -10.02 -9.16
CA GLU A 193 0.23 -10.50 -10.39
C GLU A 193 0.14 -9.48 -11.54
N LYS A 194 -1.03 -8.85 -11.72
CA LYS A 194 -1.19 -7.78 -12.71
C LYS A 194 -0.43 -6.54 -12.29
N GLY A 195 -0.29 -6.33 -10.98
CA GLY A 195 0.41 -5.20 -10.40
C GLY A 195 -0.53 -4.03 -10.17
N THR A 196 -1.71 -4.27 -9.60
CA THR A 196 -2.69 -3.22 -9.30
C THR A 196 -3.19 -3.36 -7.88
N LEU A 197 -3.11 -2.30 -7.08
CA LEU A 197 -3.65 -2.22 -5.74
C LEU A 197 -4.39 -0.89 -5.59
N ASN A 198 -5.71 -0.96 -5.42
CA ASN A 198 -6.58 0.19 -5.31
C ASN A 198 -7.56 -0.02 -4.17
N PHE A 199 -7.69 0.98 -3.30
CA PHE A 199 -8.65 0.89 -2.20
C PHE A 199 -9.14 2.26 -1.77
N GLU A 200 -10.34 2.27 -1.20
CA GLU A 200 -11.00 3.49 -0.73
C GLU A 200 -11.42 3.31 0.73
N LEU A 201 -11.04 4.28 1.56
CA LEU A 201 -11.40 4.34 2.98
C LEU A 201 -12.32 5.53 3.23
N GLU A 202 -13.43 5.29 3.91
CA GLU A 202 -14.26 6.33 4.49
C GLU A 202 -13.85 6.54 5.95
N ARG A 203 -13.31 7.73 6.23
CA ARG A 203 -12.85 8.15 7.55
C ARG A 203 -13.84 9.14 8.13
N SER A 204 -13.99 9.12 9.45
CA SER A 204 -14.90 10.02 10.16
C SER A 204 -14.07 10.99 11.00
N PHE A 205 -14.37 12.27 10.91
CA PHE A 205 -13.66 13.34 11.61
C PHE A 205 -14.62 14.14 12.47
N ARG A 206 -14.07 14.67 13.55
CA ARG A 206 -14.67 15.72 14.35
C ARG A 206 -13.75 16.93 14.32
N ILE A 207 -14.33 18.09 14.08
CA ILE A 207 -13.62 19.36 14.12
C ILE A 207 -13.41 19.74 15.59
N ASP A 208 -12.19 20.10 15.94
CA ASP A 208 -11.85 20.66 17.24
C ASP A 208 -12.50 22.05 17.37
N LEU A 209 -13.10 22.34 18.52
CA LEU A 209 -13.90 23.55 18.73
C LEU A 209 -13.11 24.83 18.38
N ASP A 210 -11.83 24.87 18.70
CA ASP A 210 -10.95 26.02 18.47
C ASP A 210 -10.66 26.26 16.97
N ASN A 211 -10.94 25.28 16.11
CA ASN A 211 -10.70 25.33 14.66
C ASN A 211 -12.00 25.41 13.84
N MET A 212 -13.19 25.48 14.45
CA MET A 212 -14.47 25.46 13.72
C MET A 212 -14.57 26.48 12.58
N SER A 213 -14.05 27.70 12.76
CA SER A 213 -14.08 28.77 11.77
C SER A 213 -13.19 28.53 10.55
N ALA A 214 -12.19 27.64 10.64
CA ALA A 214 -11.34 27.24 9.51
C ALA A 214 -12.03 26.22 8.59
N TYR A 215 -12.99 25.46 9.13
CA TYR A 215 -13.67 24.37 8.41
C TYR A 215 -15.09 24.73 7.97
N ILE A 216 -15.77 25.63 8.70
CA ILE A 216 -17.17 25.99 8.49
C ILE A 216 -17.27 27.46 8.09
N ASN A 217 -17.95 27.72 6.97
CA ASN A 217 -18.21 29.08 6.52
C ASN A 217 -19.32 29.74 7.37
N GLU A 218 -18.93 30.60 8.32
CA GLU A 218 -19.85 31.35 9.18
C GLU A 218 -20.88 32.17 8.41
N ASP A 219 -20.51 32.71 7.23
CA ASP A 219 -21.41 33.53 6.39
C ASP A 219 -22.56 32.71 5.79
N THR A 220 -22.44 31.38 5.78
CA THR A 220 -23.45 30.47 5.23
C THR A 220 -24.31 29.79 6.29
N LYS A 221 -24.09 30.07 7.57
CA LYS A 221 -24.75 29.40 8.70
C LYS A 221 -25.67 30.33 9.47
N ALA A 222 -26.76 29.79 9.98
CA ALA A 222 -27.79 30.57 10.68
C ALA A 222 -27.42 30.89 12.16
N GLY A 223 -26.35 30.29 12.68
CA GLY A 223 -25.85 30.49 14.04
C GLY A 223 -24.98 29.34 14.55
N LEU A 224 -24.52 29.42 15.80
CA LEU A 224 -23.63 28.44 16.43
C LEU A 224 -24.20 27.01 16.42
N ASP A 225 -25.50 26.84 16.66
CA ASP A 225 -26.14 25.52 16.66
C ASP A 225 -26.04 24.83 15.29
N ASP A 226 -26.15 25.59 14.20
CA ASP A 226 -26.04 25.08 12.82
C ASP A 226 -24.58 24.72 12.48
N MET A 227 -23.62 25.47 13.01
CA MET A 227 -22.19 25.13 12.91
C MET A 227 -21.84 23.87 13.71
N LEU A 228 -22.43 23.68 14.89
CA LEU A 228 -22.17 22.50 15.73
C LEU A 228 -22.73 21.21 15.11
N VAL A 229 -23.81 21.28 14.32
CA VAL A 229 -24.34 20.13 13.56
C VAL A 229 -23.33 19.65 12.51
N ASP A 230 -22.61 20.56 11.86
CA ASP A 230 -21.59 20.24 10.86
C ASP A 230 -20.21 19.96 11.47
N GLY A 231 -20.08 20.01 12.79
CA GLY A 231 -18.84 19.79 13.54
C GLY A 231 -18.26 18.37 13.44
N ALA A 232 -18.99 17.43 12.85
CA ALA A 232 -18.52 16.08 12.59
C ALA A 232 -18.93 15.62 11.18
N PHE A 233 -18.02 14.97 10.48
CA PHE A 233 -18.23 14.62 9.08
C PHE A 233 -17.45 13.38 8.64
N LYS A 234 -17.77 12.91 7.43
CA LYS A 234 -17.08 11.80 6.78
C LYS A 234 -16.41 12.26 5.51
N SER A 235 -15.21 11.76 5.27
CA SER A 235 -14.47 12.00 4.03
C SER A 235 -13.91 10.68 3.50
N ARG A 236 -13.77 10.57 2.19
CA ARG A 236 -13.28 9.37 1.52
C ARG A 236 -11.93 9.63 0.90
N PHE A 237 -11.02 8.68 1.08
CA PHE A 237 -9.65 8.71 0.60
C PHE A 237 -9.42 7.50 -0.27
N TYR A 238 -8.91 7.75 -1.47
CA TYR A 238 -8.59 6.75 -2.46
C TYR A 238 -7.08 6.60 -2.56
N TYR A 239 -6.59 5.36 -2.49
CA TYR A 239 -5.18 5.02 -2.60
C TYR A 239 -5.01 4.15 -3.84
N SER A 240 -4.15 4.59 -4.76
CA SER A 240 -3.88 3.89 -6.02
C SER A 240 -2.41 3.56 -6.14
N LEU A 241 -2.12 2.27 -6.31
CA LEU A 241 -0.79 1.74 -6.58
C LEU A 241 -0.86 0.92 -7.86
N MET A 242 -0.05 1.30 -8.85
CA MET A 242 0.04 0.61 -10.13
C MET A 242 1.49 0.26 -10.39
N HIS A 243 1.80 -1.01 -10.61
CA HIS A 243 3.14 -1.44 -10.99
C HIS A 243 3.55 -0.75 -12.31
N GLU A 244 4.82 -0.38 -12.44
CA GLU A 244 5.32 0.37 -13.59
C GLU A 244 4.96 -0.30 -14.92
N SER A 245 5.00 -1.63 -14.99
CA SER A 245 4.62 -2.38 -16.21
C SER A 245 3.17 -2.17 -16.68
N VAL A 246 2.28 -1.69 -15.82
CA VAL A 246 0.87 -1.43 -16.15
C VAL A 246 0.72 -0.08 -16.85
N VAL A 247 1.54 0.89 -16.46
CA VAL A 247 1.48 2.28 -16.94
C VAL A 247 2.51 2.56 -18.04
N ALA A 248 3.65 1.86 -18.03
CA ALA A 248 4.71 2.02 -19.00
C ALA A 248 4.28 1.46 -20.37
N THR A 249 4.47 2.26 -21.42
CA THR A 249 4.39 1.75 -22.80
C THR A 249 5.53 0.77 -23.05
N LYS A 250 5.33 -0.21 -23.95
CA LYS A 250 6.30 -1.30 -24.20
C LYS A 250 7.71 -0.83 -24.56
N ASP A 251 7.83 0.37 -25.12
CA ASP A 251 9.10 0.97 -25.57
C ASP A 251 9.53 2.15 -24.70
N TYR A 252 8.91 2.35 -23.53
CA TYR A 252 9.29 3.42 -22.60
C TYR A 252 10.71 3.16 -22.08
N GLN A 253 11.57 4.15 -22.26
CA GLN A 253 12.90 4.19 -21.66
C GLN A 253 12.89 5.33 -20.63
N PRO A 254 13.00 5.03 -19.32
CA PRO A 254 13.05 6.08 -18.32
C PRO A 254 14.32 6.93 -18.54
N VAL A 255 14.13 8.22 -18.77
CA VAL A 255 15.24 9.19 -18.75
C VAL A 255 15.32 9.72 -17.32
N LEU A 256 16.28 9.21 -16.56
CA LEU A 256 16.56 9.65 -15.20
C LEU A 256 17.49 10.86 -15.29
N TYR A 257 17.02 12.01 -14.85
CA TYR A 257 17.86 13.20 -14.73
C TYR A 257 18.55 13.18 -13.36
N PRO A 258 19.88 13.16 -13.30
CA PRO A 258 20.60 13.31 -12.04
C PRO A 258 20.27 14.66 -11.39
N ILE A 259 20.26 14.70 -10.06
CA ILE A 259 20.12 15.94 -9.30
C ILE A 259 21.29 16.88 -9.68
N GLY A 260 20.96 17.97 -10.37
CA GLY A 260 21.91 18.91 -10.97
C GLY A 260 21.55 19.31 -12.40
N ASP A 261 21.06 18.36 -13.19
CA ASP A 261 20.67 18.58 -14.60
C ASP A 261 19.31 19.29 -14.71
N GLU A 262 18.48 19.23 -13.66
CA GLU A 262 17.18 19.88 -13.56
C GLU A 262 17.26 21.42 -13.71
N ASN A 263 18.39 22.02 -13.34
CA ASN A 263 18.62 23.46 -13.43
C ASN A 263 19.16 23.89 -14.82
N ASP A 264 19.74 22.97 -15.59
CA ASP A 264 20.37 23.25 -16.88
C ASP A 264 19.46 22.94 -18.07
N ILE A 265 18.52 22.00 -17.90
CA ILE A 265 17.68 21.50 -18.98
C ILE A 265 16.24 21.95 -18.74
N GLY A 266 15.89 23.15 -19.21
CA GLY A 266 14.50 23.59 -19.26
C GLY A 266 13.62 22.57 -20.01
N PHE A 267 12.38 22.39 -19.55
CA PHE A 267 11.41 21.33 -19.92
C PHE A 267 11.12 21.02 -21.42
N PHE A 268 11.80 21.64 -22.39
CA PHE A 268 11.60 21.40 -23.82
C PHE A 268 12.87 21.65 -24.65
N VAL A 269 13.97 20.93 -24.40
CA VAL A 269 15.12 20.95 -25.31
C VAL A 269 15.21 19.63 -26.05
N SER A 270 15.02 19.67 -27.37
CA SER A 270 15.07 18.52 -28.29
C SER A 270 16.49 18.05 -28.61
N GLU A 271 17.51 18.57 -27.92
CA GLU A 271 18.92 18.26 -28.16
C GLU A 271 19.68 18.15 -26.83
N THR A 272 20.37 17.02 -26.66
CA THR A 272 21.22 16.71 -25.51
C THR A 272 22.56 17.43 -25.63
N LYS A 273 22.92 18.23 -24.63
CA LYS A 273 24.25 18.83 -24.55
C LYS A 273 25.21 17.80 -23.97
N GLN A 274 26.14 17.31 -24.79
CA GLN A 274 27.20 16.42 -24.32
C GLN A 274 28.17 17.22 -23.44
N LEU A 275 28.12 17.03 -22.12
CA LEU A 275 29.08 17.62 -21.20
C LEU A 275 30.33 16.72 -21.16
N TYR A 276 31.38 17.23 -21.82
CA TYR A 276 32.78 16.77 -21.88
C TYR A 276 33.09 15.54 -22.78
N PRO A 277 33.94 15.71 -23.83
CA PRO A 277 34.46 14.62 -24.67
C PRO A 277 35.62 13.82 -24.05
#